data_AF-A0A8T0EUM6-F1
#
_entry.id   AF-A0A8T0EUM6-F1
#
_cell.length_a   1.000
_cell.length_b   1.000
_cell.length_c   1.000
_cell.angle_alpha   90.00
_cell.angle_beta   90.00
_cell.angle_gamma   90.00
#
_symmetry.space_group_name_H-M   'P 1'
#
loop_
_entity.id
_entity.type
_entity.pdbx_description
1 polymer ?
#
loop_
_entity_poly.entity_id
_entity_poly.type
_entity_poly.pdbx_seq_one_letter_code
_entity_poly.pdbx_strand_id
1 'polypeptide(L)'
;METRPTASILIIGDEILKGQTKDSNSHFLCRELYASGVHVLRVSVIPDDIDVIAKEVLEHSKKFTFVLTSGGIGPTHDDVTYEGVAKAFGEKLVLNKDLQAIVMQLCLKLGLDDGAALKMSHVPESAEIHNTGNSRIPFIPIVSVKNVFIFPGIPSYLELAFMKLKSIFCQKAMPYFTQNLYVQVNEFDITEILNKAVKEYKETVKFGSYPDLDNDYYQVKLTLEADSKSSLIEAEAFLRSHLPQNSIVGQYPPNSPEALQALLDIGKVNQELAKPVKDSLKVLEECFKKYSPEGVCLSFNGGKDCTVLLHLTYLYLAKEYPENMPKLKVLYVHSKQSFPEIEEFLNLSVQRYNLELLSYEQPHYQRAYATQPLPTPHKLNL
;
A
#
# COMPACT_ATOMS: atom_id res chain seq x y z
N MET A 1 -10.11 28.92 1.00
CA MET A 1 -9.23 27.76 1.27
C MET A 1 -9.86 26.60 0.53
N GLU A 2 -9.16 25.99 -0.42
CA GLU A 2 -9.67 24.78 -1.08
C GLU A 2 -9.77 23.69 -0.01
N THR A 3 -11.01 23.29 0.32
CA THR A 3 -11.26 22.23 1.29
C THR A 3 -10.95 20.89 0.64
N ARG A 4 -10.19 20.04 1.34
CA ARG A 4 -9.86 18.68 0.88
C ARG A 4 -11.13 17.94 0.42
N PRO A 5 -11.11 17.27 -0.75
CA PRO A 5 -12.24 16.46 -1.20
C PRO A 5 -12.60 15.39 -0.18
N THR A 6 -13.89 15.19 0.00
CA THR A 6 -14.42 14.14 0.88
C THR A 6 -15.06 13.03 0.06
N ALA A 7 -15.02 11.81 0.58
CA ALA A 7 -15.67 10.67 -0.05
C ALA A 7 -16.51 9.86 0.94
N SER A 8 -17.58 9.27 0.42
CA SER A 8 -18.29 8.17 1.07
C SER A 8 -18.29 6.93 0.18
N ILE A 9 -18.18 5.75 0.78
CA ILE A 9 -18.21 4.47 0.09
C ILE A 9 -19.50 3.73 0.49
N LEU A 10 -20.25 3.25 -0.49
CA LEU A 10 -21.45 2.43 -0.33
C LEU A 10 -21.18 1.03 -0.89
N ILE A 11 -21.03 0.05 -0.02
CA ILE A 11 -20.94 -1.36 -0.42
C ILE A 11 -22.37 -1.90 -0.47
N ILE A 12 -22.78 -2.37 -1.64
CA ILE A 12 -24.13 -2.85 -1.92
C ILE A 12 -24.03 -4.36 -2.14
N GLY A 13 -24.59 -5.13 -1.21
CA GLY A 13 -24.46 -6.58 -1.24
C GLY A 13 -24.96 -7.24 0.02
N ASP A 14 -26.05 -7.99 -0.12
CA ASP A 14 -26.67 -8.81 0.92
C ASP A 14 -25.70 -9.84 1.52
N GLU A 15 -24.79 -10.38 0.71
CA GLU A 15 -23.76 -11.35 1.11
C GLU A 15 -22.73 -10.75 2.07
N ILE A 16 -22.46 -9.45 1.95
CA ILE A 16 -21.59 -8.71 2.87
C ILE A 16 -22.30 -8.53 4.21
N LEU A 17 -23.58 -8.13 4.18
CA LEU A 17 -24.39 -8.01 5.40
C LEU A 17 -24.58 -9.35 6.13
N LYS A 18 -24.66 -10.45 5.38
CA LYS A 18 -24.74 -11.82 5.93
C LYS A 18 -23.38 -12.35 6.41
N GLY A 19 -22.28 -11.62 6.17
CA GLY A 19 -20.92 -12.05 6.52
C GLY A 19 -20.43 -13.26 5.73
N GLN A 20 -21.04 -13.58 4.59
CA GLN A 20 -20.62 -14.69 3.73
C GLN A 20 -19.35 -14.33 2.95
N THR A 21 -19.22 -13.06 2.58
CA THR A 21 -18.08 -12.52 1.87
C THR A 21 -17.44 -11.43 2.73
N LYS A 22 -16.11 -11.49 2.89
CA LYS A 22 -15.36 -10.40 3.54
C LYS A 22 -15.24 -9.23 2.56
N ASP A 23 -15.67 -8.05 2.99
CA ASP A 23 -15.49 -6.83 2.20
C ASP A 23 -14.01 -6.42 2.11
N SER A 24 -13.42 -6.61 0.94
CA SER A 24 -12.09 -6.10 0.56
C SER A 24 -12.15 -4.78 -0.22
N ASN A 25 -13.31 -4.42 -0.76
CA ASN A 25 -13.47 -3.31 -1.68
C ASN A 25 -13.40 -1.98 -0.92
N SER A 26 -14.07 -1.87 0.23
CA SER A 26 -13.96 -0.66 1.06
C SER A 26 -12.53 -0.44 1.54
N HIS A 27 -11.81 -1.50 1.92
CA HIS A 27 -10.41 -1.42 2.32
C HIS A 27 -9.54 -0.86 1.19
N PHE A 28 -9.66 -1.43 -0.01
CA PHE A 28 -8.92 -0.96 -1.18
C PHE A 28 -9.24 0.51 -1.50
N LEU A 29 -10.52 0.87 -1.58
CA LEU A 29 -10.95 2.24 -1.90
C LEU A 29 -10.47 3.24 -0.85
N CYS A 30 -10.58 2.92 0.45
CA CYS A 30 -10.07 3.76 1.53
C CYS A 30 -8.57 4.04 1.38
N ARG A 31 -7.78 2.99 1.13
CA ARG A 31 -6.33 3.11 0.96
C ARG A 31 -5.98 3.99 -0.24
N GLU A 32 -6.60 3.74 -1.40
CA GLU A 32 -6.26 4.46 -2.62
C GLU A 32 -6.77 5.91 -2.64
N LEU A 33 -7.96 6.17 -2.09
CA LEU A 33 -8.50 7.52 -1.94
C LEU A 33 -7.65 8.34 -0.96
N TYR A 34 -7.25 7.74 0.16
CA TYR A 34 -6.35 8.38 1.11
C TYR A 34 -5.01 8.75 0.46
N ALA A 35 -4.41 7.80 -0.28
CA ALA A 35 -3.19 8.06 -1.05
C ALA A 35 -3.37 9.13 -2.15
N SER A 36 -4.61 9.36 -2.59
CA SER A 36 -4.97 10.40 -3.57
C SER A 36 -5.32 11.75 -2.92
N GLY A 37 -5.18 11.86 -1.60
CA GLY A 37 -5.49 13.08 -0.83
C GLY A 37 -6.99 13.30 -0.59
N VAL A 38 -7.82 12.27 -0.78
CA VAL A 38 -9.28 12.32 -0.55
C VAL A 38 -9.60 11.77 0.84
N HIS A 39 -10.37 12.53 1.62
CA HIS A 39 -10.75 12.12 2.97
C HIS A 39 -12.03 11.27 2.93
N VAL A 40 -11.89 9.97 3.13
CA VAL A 40 -13.06 9.08 3.29
C VAL A 40 -13.65 9.30 4.68
N LEU A 41 -14.90 9.76 4.74
CA LEU A 41 -15.59 10.09 5.98
C LEU A 41 -16.64 9.06 6.40
N ARG A 42 -17.09 8.22 5.47
CA ARG A 42 -18.11 7.21 5.72
C ARG A 42 -17.95 6.01 4.80
N VAL A 43 -18.03 4.83 5.38
CA VAL A 43 -18.27 3.57 4.67
C VAL A 43 -19.61 3.02 5.17
N SER A 44 -20.47 2.56 4.29
CA SER A 44 -21.75 1.96 4.67
C SER A 44 -21.98 0.72 3.82
N VAL A 45 -22.38 -0.37 4.47
CA VAL A 45 -22.80 -1.61 3.80
C VAL A 45 -24.32 -1.64 3.82
N ILE A 46 -24.96 -1.79 2.67
CA ILE A 46 -26.41 -1.70 2.50
C ILE A 46 -26.95 -2.88 1.67
N PRO A 47 -28.21 -3.28 1.88
CA PRO A 47 -28.82 -4.38 1.14
C PRO A 47 -29.06 -4.01 -0.32
N ASP A 48 -29.27 -5.04 -1.15
CA ASP A 48 -29.70 -4.95 -2.54
C ASP A 48 -31.18 -4.52 -2.66
N ASP A 49 -31.48 -3.32 -2.16
CA ASP A 49 -32.81 -2.73 -2.13
C ASP A 49 -32.81 -1.32 -2.75
N ILE A 50 -33.69 -1.13 -3.74
CA ILE A 50 -33.77 0.12 -4.52
C ILE A 50 -34.03 1.34 -3.63
N ASP A 51 -34.92 1.22 -2.64
CA ASP A 51 -35.30 2.33 -1.76
C ASP A 51 -34.18 2.71 -0.81
N VAL A 52 -33.49 1.71 -0.25
CA VAL A 52 -32.34 1.93 0.63
C VAL A 52 -31.18 2.55 -0.14
N ILE A 53 -30.83 2.01 -1.31
CA ILE A 53 -29.79 2.56 -2.18
C ILE A 53 -30.13 4.01 -2.56
N ALA A 54 -31.36 4.26 -3.00
CA ALA A 54 -31.78 5.60 -3.40
C ALA A 54 -31.64 6.64 -2.27
N LYS A 55 -32.04 6.26 -1.06
CA LYS A 55 -31.96 7.11 0.13
C LYS A 55 -30.51 7.43 0.49
N GLU A 56 -29.65 6.42 0.62
CA GLU A 56 -28.24 6.60 1.01
C GLU A 56 -27.46 7.36 -0.06
N VAL A 57 -27.66 7.04 -1.35
CA VAL A 57 -27.03 7.75 -2.47
C VAL A 57 -27.41 9.23 -2.44
N LEU A 58 -28.71 9.56 -2.29
CA LEU A 58 -29.17 10.95 -2.27
C LEU A 58 -28.64 11.72 -1.05
N GLU A 59 -28.61 11.08 0.12
CA GLU A 59 -28.08 11.68 1.34
C GLU A 59 -26.57 11.96 1.21
N HIS A 60 -25.82 10.99 0.71
CA HIS A 60 -24.37 11.06 0.62
C HIS A 60 -23.91 12.00 -0.50
N SER A 61 -24.59 11.98 -1.64
CA SER A 61 -24.30 12.86 -2.79
C SER A 61 -24.36 14.34 -2.39
N LYS A 62 -25.22 14.72 -1.44
CA LYS A 62 -25.34 16.08 -0.91
C LYS A 62 -24.25 16.47 0.10
N LYS A 63 -23.64 15.50 0.77
CA LYS A 63 -22.71 15.72 1.90
C LYS A 63 -21.24 15.60 1.52
N PHE A 64 -20.93 14.80 0.51
CA PHE A 64 -19.55 14.45 0.15
C PHE A 64 -19.19 14.90 -1.26
N THR A 65 -17.90 15.16 -1.49
CA THR A 65 -17.41 15.51 -2.83
C THR A 65 -17.59 14.34 -3.79
N PHE A 66 -17.34 13.11 -3.34
CA PHE A 66 -17.49 11.89 -4.12
C PHE A 66 -18.31 10.84 -3.36
N VAL A 67 -19.15 10.10 -4.08
CA VAL A 67 -19.80 8.89 -3.58
C VAL A 67 -19.36 7.74 -4.47
N LEU A 68 -18.77 6.71 -3.89
CA LEU A 68 -18.36 5.51 -4.62
C LEU A 68 -19.25 4.36 -4.17
N THR A 69 -19.90 3.69 -5.12
CA THR A 69 -20.64 2.45 -4.83
C THR A 69 -19.86 1.25 -5.34
N SER A 70 -20.04 0.09 -4.71
CA SER A 70 -19.51 -1.18 -5.20
C SER A 70 -20.55 -2.28 -5.01
N GLY A 71 -20.91 -2.96 -6.11
CA GLY A 71 -21.88 -4.06 -6.10
C GLY A 71 -23.23 -3.71 -6.75
N GLY A 72 -24.06 -4.74 -6.96
CA GLY A 72 -25.42 -4.62 -7.50
C GLY A 72 -25.53 -4.13 -8.96
N ILE A 73 -24.54 -4.43 -9.82
CA ILE A 73 -24.55 -4.01 -11.25
C ILE A 73 -24.44 -5.17 -12.25
N GLY A 74 -24.50 -6.41 -11.77
CA GLY A 74 -24.51 -7.59 -12.62
C GLY A 74 -25.86 -7.86 -13.29
N PRO A 75 -26.03 -9.07 -13.83
CA PRO A 75 -27.23 -9.44 -14.57
C PRO A 75 -28.36 -10.02 -13.70
N THR A 76 -28.14 -10.30 -12.42
CA THR A 76 -29.12 -11.02 -11.58
C THR A 76 -30.19 -10.08 -11.05
N HIS A 77 -31.35 -10.59 -10.64
CA HIS A 77 -32.53 -9.78 -10.29
C HIS A 77 -32.32 -8.83 -9.09
N ASP A 78 -31.41 -9.19 -8.20
CA ASP A 78 -30.92 -8.44 -7.04
C ASP A 78 -29.88 -7.36 -7.42
N ASP A 79 -29.28 -7.40 -8.61
CA ASP A 79 -28.44 -6.29 -9.09
C ASP A 79 -29.30 -5.06 -9.42
N VAL A 80 -29.48 -4.15 -8.46
CA VAL A 80 -30.42 -3.01 -8.55
C VAL A 80 -29.78 -1.64 -8.29
N THR A 81 -28.45 -1.53 -8.37
CA THR A 81 -27.73 -0.30 -8.06
C THR A 81 -28.06 0.83 -9.05
N TYR A 82 -28.21 0.56 -10.34
CA TYR A 82 -28.58 1.59 -11.32
C TYR A 82 -30.00 2.12 -11.08
N GLU A 83 -30.94 1.23 -10.76
CA GLU A 83 -32.32 1.55 -10.38
C GLU A 83 -32.36 2.44 -9.14
N GLY A 84 -31.58 2.08 -8.10
CA GLY A 84 -31.45 2.86 -6.88
C GLY A 84 -30.87 4.26 -7.13
N VAL A 85 -29.81 4.36 -7.93
CA VAL A 85 -29.20 5.66 -8.30
C VAL A 85 -30.15 6.50 -9.15
N ALA A 86 -30.86 5.90 -10.12
CA ALA A 86 -31.87 6.60 -10.92
C ALA A 86 -32.98 7.17 -10.02
N LYS A 87 -33.49 6.35 -9.09
CA LYS A 87 -34.52 6.77 -8.12
C LYS A 87 -34.02 7.88 -7.19
N ALA A 88 -32.76 7.82 -6.75
CA ALA A 88 -32.14 8.86 -5.93
C ALA A 88 -32.23 10.25 -6.57
N PHE A 89 -32.06 10.32 -7.89
CA PHE A 89 -32.02 11.56 -8.65
C PHE A 89 -33.29 11.87 -9.45
N GLY A 90 -34.31 11.02 -9.36
CA GLY A 90 -35.58 11.19 -10.09
C GLY A 90 -35.44 10.97 -11.60
N GLU A 91 -34.49 10.13 -12.01
CA GLU A 91 -34.18 9.83 -13.41
C GLU A 91 -34.85 8.53 -13.87
N LYS A 92 -35.02 8.41 -15.19
CA LYS A 92 -35.41 7.14 -15.81
C LYS A 92 -34.15 6.36 -16.20
N LEU A 93 -34.27 5.03 -16.23
CA LEU A 93 -33.28 4.20 -16.88
C LEU A 93 -33.48 4.24 -18.40
N VAL A 94 -32.40 4.44 -19.14
CA VAL A 94 -32.36 4.46 -20.60
C VAL A 94 -31.30 3.50 -21.10
N LEU A 95 -31.55 2.88 -22.26
CA LEU A 95 -30.56 2.03 -22.91
C LEU A 95 -29.40 2.88 -23.44
N ASN A 96 -28.21 2.67 -22.89
CA ASN A 96 -26.99 3.26 -23.43
C ASN A 96 -26.36 2.30 -24.45
N LYS A 97 -26.36 2.69 -25.72
CA LYS A 97 -25.88 1.83 -26.83
C LYS A 97 -24.37 1.60 -26.80
N ASP A 98 -23.59 2.58 -26.33
CA ASP A 98 -22.14 2.45 -26.25
C ASP A 98 -21.75 1.48 -25.13
N LEU A 99 -22.42 1.59 -23.98
CA LEU A 99 -22.31 0.64 -22.89
C LEU A 99 -22.74 -0.76 -23.34
N GLN A 100 -23.85 -0.88 -24.08
CA GLN A 100 -24.32 -2.15 -24.62
C GLN A 100 -23.29 -2.83 -25.50
N ALA A 101 -22.64 -2.10 -26.40
CA ALA A 101 -21.59 -2.66 -27.25
C ALA A 101 -20.42 -3.23 -26.44
N ILE A 102 -20.04 -2.56 -25.35
CA ILE A 102 -18.97 -3.00 -24.44
C ILE A 102 -19.41 -4.22 -23.63
N VAL A 103 -20.59 -4.16 -23.02
CA VAL A 103 -21.13 -5.21 -22.16
C VAL A 103 -21.41 -6.48 -22.96
N MET A 104 -21.88 -6.38 -24.20
CA MET A 104 -22.04 -7.56 -25.08
C MET A 104 -20.72 -8.31 -25.26
N GLN A 105 -19.60 -7.61 -25.44
CA GLN A 105 -18.28 -8.26 -25.54
C GLN A 105 -17.87 -8.95 -24.23
N LEU A 106 -18.25 -8.37 -23.08
CA LEU A 106 -18.03 -8.97 -21.77
C LEU A 106 -18.90 -10.22 -21.57
N CYS A 107 -20.19 -10.15 -21.87
CA CYS A 107 -21.13 -11.27 -21.80
C CYS A 107 -20.69 -12.45 -22.68
N LEU A 108 -20.25 -12.18 -23.90
CA LEU A 108 -19.73 -13.22 -24.81
C LEU A 108 -18.53 -13.96 -24.22
N LYS A 109 -17.62 -13.26 -23.54
CA LYS A 109 -16.47 -13.90 -22.86
C LYS A 109 -16.88 -14.71 -21.64
N LEU A 110 -17.96 -14.30 -20.96
CA LEU A 110 -18.47 -14.96 -19.76
C LEU A 110 -19.53 -16.03 -20.05
N GLY A 111 -19.94 -16.20 -21.30
CA GLY A 111 -21.00 -17.15 -21.70
C GLY A 111 -22.39 -16.74 -21.23
N LEU A 112 -22.64 -15.44 -21.05
CA LEU A 112 -23.94 -14.88 -20.65
C LEU A 112 -24.82 -14.59 -21.88
N ASP A 113 -26.15 -14.64 -21.70
CA ASP A 113 -27.11 -14.36 -22.76
C ASP A 113 -27.25 -12.85 -23.08
N ASP A 114 -27.95 -12.55 -24.17
CA ASP A 114 -28.19 -11.17 -24.63
C ASP A 114 -29.08 -10.37 -23.65
N GLY A 115 -29.90 -11.03 -22.83
CA GLY A 115 -30.77 -10.40 -21.84
C GLY A 115 -29.97 -9.80 -20.68
N ALA A 116 -28.92 -10.50 -20.24
CA ALA A 116 -27.95 -10.00 -19.27
C ALA A 116 -27.27 -8.71 -19.76
N ALA A 117 -26.83 -8.69 -21.03
CA ALA A 117 -26.20 -7.51 -21.62
C ALA A 117 -27.17 -6.33 -21.68
N LEU A 118 -28.44 -6.58 -22.04
CA LEU A 118 -29.47 -5.55 -22.10
C LEU A 118 -29.72 -4.93 -20.73
N LYS A 119 -29.86 -5.74 -19.67
CA LYS A 119 -30.09 -5.25 -18.31
C LYS A 119 -28.94 -4.33 -17.86
N MET A 120 -27.70 -4.81 -17.94
CA MET A 120 -26.50 -4.08 -17.51
C MET A 120 -26.24 -2.80 -18.32
N SER A 121 -26.96 -2.59 -19.44
CA SER A 121 -26.83 -1.42 -20.30
C SER A 121 -27.93 -0.37 -20.11
N HIS A 122 -28.90 -0.63 -19.23
CA HIS A 122 -29.89 0.35 -18.82
C HIS A 122 -29.34 1.13 -17.62
N VAL A 123 -29.05 2.41 -17.85
CA VAL A 123 -28.40 3.31 -16.88
C VAL A 123 -29.22 4.58 -16.70
N PRO A 124 -29.03 5.35 -15.62
CA PRO A 124 -29.71 6.62 -15.43
C PRO A 124 -29.50 7.56 -16.62
N GLU A 125 -30.50 8.37 -16.97
CA GLU A 125 -30.49 9.22 -18.16
C GLU A 125 -29.29 10.17 -18.25
N SER A 126 -28.81 10.68 -17.12
CA SER A 126 -27.65 11.59 -17.07
C SER A 126 -26.30 10.87 -16.88
N ALA A 127 -26.27 9.55 -17.04
CA ALA A 127 -25.08 8.74 -16.84
C ALA A 127 -23.94 9.11 -17.81
N GLU A 128 -22.74 9.27 -17.24
CA GLU A 128 -21.48 9.31 -17.99
C GLU A 128 -20.82 7.93 -17.94
N ILE A 129 -20.28 7.49 -19.08
CA ILE A 129 -19.60 6.20 -19.22
C ILE A 129 -18.09 6.43 -19.26
N HIS A 130 -17.40 5.91 -18.25
CA HIS A 130 -15.96 5.96 -18.14
C HIS A 130 -15.36 4.67 -18.64
N ASN A 131 -14.60 4.77 -19.74
CA ASN A 131 -13.98 3.62 -20.36
C ASN A 131 -12.61 3.32 -19.70
N THR A 132 -12.52 2.20 -18.98
CA THR A 132 -11.28 1.79 -18.28
C THR A 132 -10.50 0.68 -19.00
N GLY A 133 -11.00 0.16 -20.12
CA GLY A 133 -10.40 -0.96 -20.85
C GLY A 133 -9.32 -0.57 -21.87
N ASN A 134 -8.51 -1.56 -22.27
CA ASN A 134 -7.63 -1.48 -23.44
C ASN A 134 -7.46 -2.87 -24.08
N SER A 135 -6.65 -2.99 -25.13
CA SER A 135 -6.48 -4.26 -25.87
C SER A 135 -5.96 -5.44 -25.04
N ARG A 136 -5.43 -5.23 -23.83
CA ARG A 136 -4.88 -6.29 -22.96
C ARG A 136 -5.71 -6.55 -21.70
N ILE A 137 -6.68 -5.69 -21.37
CA ILE A 137 -7.47 -5.75 -20.13
C ILE A 137 -8.96 -5.78 -20.52
N PRO A 138 -9.79 -6.66 -19.91
CA PRO A 138 -11.23 -6.63 -20.17
C PRO A 138 -11.79 -5.22 -19.93
N PHE A 139 -12.62 -4.75 -20.87
CA PHE A 139 -13.32 -3.49 -20.74
C PHE A 139 -14.30 -3.57 -19.57
N ILE A 140 -14.03 -2.81 -18.50
CA ILE A 140 -14.92 -2.67 -17.34
C ILE A 140 -15.46 -1.23 -17.38
N PRO A 141 -16.62 -1.00 -18.01
CA PRO A 141 -17.19 0.34 -18.04
C PRO A 141 -17.62 0.74 -16.62
N ILE A 142 -17.25 1.95 -16.22
CA ILE A 142 -17.73 2.55 -14.97
C ILE A 142 -18.75 3.61 -15.32
N VAL A 143 -19.89 3.55 -14.64
CA VAL A 143 -20.96 4.53 -14.82
C VAL A 143 -20.87 5.55 -13.71
N SER A 144 -21.04 6.83 -14.03
CA SER A 144 -21.22 7.86 -13.01
C SER A 144 -22.45 8.71 -13.26
N VAL A 145 -23.08 9.16 -12.18
CA VAL A 145 -24.18 10.12 -12.21
C VAL A 145 -23.87 11.22 -11.21
N LYS A 146 -23.73 12.46 -11.67
CA LYS A 146 -23.26 13.60 -10.84
C LYS A 146 -21.93 13.26 -10.16
N ASN A 147 -21.90 13.22 -8.84
CA ASN A 147 -20.71 12.87 -8.04
C ASN A 147 -20.68 11.40 -7.57
N VAL A 148 -21.57 10.56 -8.10
CA VAL A 148 -21.69 9.13 -7.74
C VAL A 148 -21.01 8.28 -8.80
N PHE A 149 -19.99 7.51 -8.41
CA PHE A 149 -19.26 6.58 -9.27
C PHE A 149 -19.63 5.14 -8.89
N ILE A 150 -20.08 4.38 -9.87
CA ILE A 150 -20.69 3.06 -9.65
C ILE A 150 -19.71 1.97 -10.11
N PHE A 151 -19.10 1.27 -9.14
CA PHE A 151 -18.12 0.22 -9.39
C PHE A 151 -18.74 -1.18 -9.29
N PRO A 152 -18.16 -2.18 -9.99
CA PRO A 152 -18.53 -3.58 -9.80
C PRO A 152 -18.25 -4.07 -8.37
N GLY A 153 -18.95 -5.12 -7.96
CA GLY A 153 -18.72 -5.81 -6.69
C GLY A 153 -17.50 -6.74 -6.71
N ILE A 154 -17.07 -7.20 -7.88
CA ILE A 154 -15.91 -8.09 -8.03
C ILE A 154 -14.62 -7.31 -7.72
N PRO A 155 -13.82 -7.69 -6.70
CA PRO A 155 -12.67 -6.90 -6.25
C PRO A 155 -11.66 -6.60 -7.36
N SER A 156 -11.27 -7.62 -8.13
CA SER A 156 -10.30 -7.45 -9.22
C SER A 156 -10.78 -6.48 -10.31
N TYR A 157 -12.10 -6.39 -10.53
CA TYR A 157 -12.66 -5.46 -11.52
C TYR A 157 -12.70 -4.04 -10.98
N LEU A 158 -13.10 -3.87 -9.72
CA LEU A 158 -13.09 -2.59 -9.04
C LEU A 158 -11.68 -2.01 -8.98
N GLU A 159 -10.69 -2.82 -8.58
CA GLU A 159 -9.30 -2.39 -8.45
C GLU A 159 -8.74 -1.90 -9.80
N LEU A 160 -8.93 -2.68 -10.85
CA LEU A 160 -8.50 -2.31 -12.21
C LEU A 160 -9.16 -1.01 -12.68
N ALA A 161 -10.47 -0.90 -12.51
CA ALA A 161 -11.22 0.27 -12.95
C ALA A 161 -10.84 1.53 -12.16
N PHE A 162 -10.75 1.43 -10.83
CA PHE A 162 -10.37 2.53 -9.96
C PHE A 162 -8.99 3.07 -10.33
N MET A 163 -8.00 2.20 -10.54
CA MET A 163 -6.64 2.63 -10.88
C MET A 163 -6.57 3.42 -12.18
N LYS A 164 -7.48 3.17 -13.13
CA LYS A 164 -7.61 3.94 -14.37
C LYS A 164 -8.28 5.30 -14.15
N LEU A 165 -9.25 5.36 -13.25
CA LEU A 165 -9.99 6.58 -12.91
C LEU A 165 -9.33 7.39 -11.80
N LYS A 166 -8.22 6.91 -11.22
CA LYS A 166 -7.52 7.53 -10.09
C LYS A 166 -7.24 9.02 -10.31
N SER A 167 -6.95 9.44 -11.55
CA SER A 167 -6.72 10.86 -11.86
C SER A 167 -7.94 11.77 -11.65
N ILE A 168 -9.16 11.23 -11.67
CA ILE A 168 -10.40 11.97 -11.37
C ILE A 168 -10.45 12.33 -9.89
N PHE A 169 -9.96 11.43 -9.03
CA PHE A 169 -9.97 11.60 -7.57
C PHE A 169 -8.71 12.28 -7.04
N CYS A 170 -7.59 12.22 -7.76
CA CYS A 170 -6.33 12.82 -7.36
C CYS A 170 -6.34 14.34 -7.48
N GLN A 171 -6.20 15.04 -6.37
CA GLN A 171 -5.75 16.42 -6.36
C GLN A 171 -4.24 16.46 -6.08
N LYS A 172 -3.46 16.90 -7.06
CA LYS A 172 -1.98 16.95 -7.02
C LYS A 172 -1.40 17.81 -5.88
N ALA A 173 -2.21 18.48 -5.06
CA ALA A 173 -1.79 19.54 -4.16
C ALA A 173 -1.89 19.23 -2.65
N MET A 174 -2.40 18.07 -2.21
CA MET A 174 -2.62 17.82 -0.77
C MET A 174 -2.32 16.38 -0.27
N PRO A 175 -1.12 15.81 -0.52
CA PRO A 175 -0.74 14.56 0.11
C PRO A 175 -0.64 14.74 1.64
N TYR A 176 -1.09 13.75 2.40
CA TYR A 176 -0.85 13.69 3.83
C TYR A 176 0.64 13.47 4.11
N PHE A 177 1.20 14.17 5.10
CA PHE A 177 2.47 13.79 5.69
C PHE A 177 2.18 12.82 6.82
N THR A 178 2.71 11.60 6.71
CA THR A 178 2.52 10.55 7.71
C THR A 178 3.85 10.13 8.31
N GLN A 179 3.87 9.86 9.62
CA GLN A 179 5.00 9.29 10.33
C GLN A 179 4.53 8.16 11.25
N ASN A 180 5.30 7.06 11.31
CA ASN A 180 5.05 5.96 12.23
C ASN A 180 6.16 5.89 13.27
N LEU A 181 5.78 5.78 14.54
CA LEU A 181 6.69 5.44 15.63
C LEU A 181 6.29 4.08 16.19
N TYR A 182 7.27 3.22 16.40
CA TYR A 182 7.06 1.89 16.98
C TYR A 182 7.65 1.93 18.39
N VAL A 183 6.93 1.45 19.40
CA VAL A 183 7.28 1.61 20.81
C VAL A 183 7.22 0.26 21.53
N GLN A 184 8.23 -0.06 22.34
CA GLN A 184 8.39 -1.33 23.08
C GLN A 184 7.79 -1.31 24.50
N VAL A 185 7.00 -0.28 24.82
CA VAL A 185 6.27 -0.20 26.09
C VAL A 185 4.78 -0.31 25.83
N ASN A 186 4.03 -0.67 26.87
CA ASN A 186 2.59 -0.85 26.76
C ASN A 186 1.90 0.50 26.50
N GLU A 187 0.75 0.48 25.83
CA GLU A 187 -0.09 1.66 25.60
C GLU A 187 -0.43 2.40 26.90
N PHE A 188 -0.67 1.66 28.00
CA PHE A 188 -0.97 2.28 29.30
C PHE A 188 0.17 3.17 29.81
N ASP A 189 1.43 2.80 29.56
CA ASP A 189 2.60 3.55 30.02
C ASP A 189 2.80 4.87 29.26
N ILE A 190 2.22 4.98 28.05
CA ILE A 190 2.36 6.15 27.17
C ILE A 190 1.06 6.94 27.01
N THR A 191 -0.04 6.49 27.60
CA THR A 191 -1.37 7.09 27.45
C THR A 191 -1.39 8.57 27.84
N GLU A 192 -0.79 8.94 28.97
CA GLU A 192 -0.76 10.34 29.41
C GLU A 192 0.05 11.23 28.46
N ILE A 193 1.15 10.70 27.92
CA ILE A 193 2.01 11.41 26.96
C ILE A 193 1.25 11.61 25.65
N LEU A 194 0.56 10.57 25.16
CA LEU A 194 -0.28 10.64 23.98
C LEU A 194 -1.40 11.67 24.13
N ASN A 195 -2.10 11.67 25.26
CA ASN A 195 -3.18 12.62 25.53
C ASN A 195 -2.68 14.06 25.54
N LYS A 196 -1.47 14.32 26.05
CA LYS A 196 -0.84 15.65 25.98
C LYS A 196 -0.52 16.04 24.54
N ALA A 197 0.08 15.13 23.75
CA ALA A 197 0.38 15.37 22.35
C ALA A 197 -0.89 15.67 21.54
N VAL A 198 -1.94 14.85 21.71
CA VAL A 198 -3.23 15.06 21.06
C VAL A 198 -3.79 16.43 21.42
N LYS A 199 -3.76 16.82 22.70
CA LYS A 199 -4.29 18.12 23.14
C LYS A 199 -3.53 19.30 22.54
N GLU A 200 -2.20 19.21 22.47
CA GLU A 200 -1.31 20.27 21.99
C GLU A 200 -1.41 20.45 20.47
N TYR A 201 -1.49 19.36 19.72
CA TYR A 201 -1.45 19.36 18.25
C TYR A 201 -2.80 19.04 17.57
N LYS A 202 -3.93 19.02 18.31
CA LYS A 202 -5.26 18.63 17.79
C LYS A 202 -5.71 19.32 16.51
N GLU A 203 -5.27 20.55 16.28
CA GLU A 203 -5.67 21.34 15.12
C GLU A 203 -4.81 21.05 13.87
N THR A 204 -3.64 20.42 14.04
CA THR A 204 -2.61 20.30 12.99
C THR A 204 -2.16 18.87 12.74
N VAL A 205 -2.32 17.96 13.71
CA VAL A 205 -1.88 16.57 13.64
C VAL A 205 -2.96 15.64 14.20
N LYS A 206 -3.29 14.59 13.44
CA LYS A 206 -4.05 13.45 13.93
C LYS A 206 -3.10 12.37 14.44
N PHE A 207 -3.44 11.80 15.59
CA PHE A 207 -2.69 10.71 16.20
C PHE A 207 -3.52 9.43 16.18
N GLY A 208 -2.85 8.31 15.96
CA GLY A 208 -3.40 6.97 16.13
C GLY A 208 -2.49 6.13 17.02
N SER A 209 -3.08 5.24 17.81
CA SER A 209 -2.41 4.29 18.68
C SER A 209 -2.97 2.90 18.38
N TYR A 210 -2.08 1.97 18.05
CA TYR A 210 -2.45 0.61 17.66
C TYR A 210 -1.56 -0.38 18.44
N PRO A 211 -2.05 -0.95 19.55
CA PRO A 211 -1.34 -2.00 20.26
C PRO A 211 -1.27 -3.28 19.43
N ASP A 212 -0.14 -3.97 19.51
CA ASP A 212 0.13 -5.23 18.82
C ASP A 212 0.76 -6.20 19.84
N LEU A 213 -0.09 -7.02 20.46
CA LEU A 213 0.31 -7.87 21.60
C LEU A 213 1.14 -9.09 21.19
N ASP A 214 1.05 -9.48 19.91
CA ASP A 214 1.69 -10.68 19.37
C ASP A 214 3.01 -10.36 18.63
N ASN A 215 3.49 -9.12 18.75
CA ASN A 215 4.67 -8.65 18.03
C ASN A 215 5.91 -8.59 18.92
N ASP A 216 6.93 -9.38 18.56
CA ASP A 216 8.18 -9.46 19.31
C ASP A 216 9.05 -8.20 19.22
N TYR A 217 8.77 -7.28 18.28
CA TYR A 217 9.60 -6.12 18.01
C TYR A 217 9.09 -4.84 18.68
N TYR A 218 7.79 -4.58 18.69
CA TYR A 218 7.14 -3.42 19.31
C TYR A 218 5.82 -3.83 19.94
N GLN A 219 5.39 -3.11 20.98
CA GLN A 219 4.08 -3.31 21.62
C GLN A 219 3.02 -2.34 21.10
N VAL A 220 3.41 -1.13 20.69
CA VAL A 220 2.48 -0.12 20.18
C VAL A 220 3.03 0.54 18.92
N LYS A 221 2.20 0.62 17.87
CA LYS A 221 2.43 1.48 16.70
C LYS A 221 1.67 2.78 16.88
N LEU A 222 2.40 3.88 16.93
CA LEU A 222 1.86 5.24 16.89
C LEU A 222 1.90 5.77 15.46
N THR A 223 0.81 6.37 15.00
CA THR A 223 0.73 7.01 13.69
C THR A 223 0.46 8.49 13.86
N LEU A 224 1.21 9.33 13.16
CA LEU A 224 1.00 10.77 13.09
C LEU A 224 0.66 11.13 11.65
N GLU A 225 -0.35 11.95 11.46
CA GLU A 225 -0.82 12.42 10.15
C GLU A 225 -1.03 13.94 10.22
N ALA A 226 -0.46 14.68 9.28
CA ALA A 226 -0.59 16.14 9.22
C ALA A 226 -0.67 16.66 7.78
N ASP A 227 -1.31 17.82 7.61
CA ASP A 227 -1.33 18.54 6.34
C ASP A 227 -0.06 19.36 6.10
N SER A 228 0.71 19.62 7.17
CA SER A 228 2.00 20.30 7.13
C SER A 228 3.12 19.40 7.61
N LYS A 229 4.20 19.33 6.83
CA LYS A 229 5.44 18.66 7.23
C LYS A 229 6.04 19.25 8.51
N SER A 230 5.91 20.57 8.74
CA SER A 230 6.45 21.22 9.94
C SER A 230 5.73 20.75 11.20
N SER A 231 4.40 20.73 11.18
CA SER A 231 3.58 20.27 12.31
C SER A 231 3.81 18.81 12.63
N LEU A 232 4.04 17.98 11.60
CA LEU A 232 4.41 16.58 11.79
C LEU A 232 5.75 16.43 12.53
N ILE A 233 6.77 17.19 12.11
CA ILE A 233 8.10 17.17 12.72
C ILE A 233 8.04 17.64 14.19
N GLU A 234 7.28 18.70 14.47
CA GLU A 234 7.11 19.23 15.83
C GLU A 234 6.43 18.20 16.75
N ALA A 235 5.32 17.60 16.30
CA ALA A 235 4.61 16.57 17.06
C ALA A 235 5.44 15.30 17.27
N GLU A 236 6.21 14.88 16.26
CA GLU A 236 7.15 13.77 16.40
C GLU A 236 8.24 14.08 17.43
N ALA A 237 8.82 15.28 17.39
CA ALA A 237 9.84 15.71 18.34
C ALA A 237 9.29 15.77 19.79
N PHE A 238 8.04 16.20 19.95
CA PHE A 238 7.35 16.15 21.24
C PHE A 238 7.24 14.71 21.76
N LEU A 239 6.76 13.76 20.96
CA LEU A 239 6.66 12.36 21.38
C LEU A 239 8.03 11.78 21.70
N ARG A 240 9.05 12.02 20.86
CA ARG A 240 10.41 11.52 21.07
C ARG A 240 11.06 12.04 22.37
N SER A 241 10.73 13.25 22.79
CA SER A 241 11.28 13.86 24.01
C SER A 241 10.56 13.43 25.29
N HIS A 242 9.31 12.95 25.19
CA HIS A 242 8.49 12.60 26.35
C HIS A 242 8.29 11.08 26.52
N LEU A 243 8.40 10.29 25.46
CA LEU A 243 8.34 8.84 25.54
C LEU A 243 9.48 8.27 26.41
N PRO A 244 9.27 7.14 27.08
CA PRO A 244 10.30 6.54 27.93
C PRO A 244 11.61 6.33 27.16
N GLN A 245 12.75 6.59 27.82
CA GLN A 245 14.05 6.39 27.19
C GLN A 245 14.20 4.95 26.67
N ASN A 246 14.83 4.82 25.50
CA ASN A 246 15.03 3.55 24.80
C ASN A 246 13.76 2.80 24.38
N SER A 247 12.55 3.37 24.53
CA SER A 247 11.30 2.69 24.17
C SER A 247 10.99 2.66 22.67
N ILE A 248 11.49 3.61 21.88
CA ILE A 248 11.15 3.70 20.45
C ILE A 248 12.01 2.69 19.65
N VAL A 249 11.39 1.77 18.93
CA VAL A 249 12.07 0.80 18.07
C VAL A 249 12.68 1.51 16.87
N GLY A 250 13.91 1.11 16.51
CA GLY A 250 14.60 1.71 15.38
C GLY A 250 14.88 3.19 15.60
N GLN A 251 15.24 3.54 16.84
CA GLN A 251 15.61 4.89 17.30
C GLN A 251 16.63 5.62 16.42
N TYR A 252 17.27 4.89 15.53
CA TYR A 252 18.38 5.36 14.73
C TYR A 252 18.11 5.00 13.26
N PRO A 253 17.91 6.00 12.38
CA PRO A 253 18.29 5.82 10.99
C PRO A 253 19.71 5.24 10.96
N PRO A 254 20.02 4.25 10.12
CA PRO A 254 21.39 3.71 10.03
C PRO A 254 22.46 4.80 9.87
N ASN A 255 22.04 5.92 9.27
CA ASN A 255 22.74 7.15 8.94
C ASN A 255 22.94 8.10 10.12
N SER A 256 22.42 7.78 11.30
CA SER A 256 22.45 8.69 12.45
C SER A 256 23.71 8.48 13.30
N PRO A 257 24.31 9.55 13.86
CA PRO A 257 25.44 9.45 14.79
C PRO A 257 25.19 8.48 15.94
N GLU A 258 23.94 8.37 16.36
CA GLU A 258 23.52 7.53 17.47
C GLU A 258 23.49 6.03 17.10
N ALA A 259 23.23 5.65 15.84
CA ALA A 259 23.37 4.25 15.38
C ALA A 259 24.82 3.77 15.53
N LEU A 260 25.78 4.62 15.15
CA LEU A 260 27.20 4.35 15.29
C LEU A 260 27.59 4.25 16.76
N GLN A 261 27.11 5.17 17.60
CA GLN A 261 27.36 5.12 19.04
C GLN A 261 26.79 3.86 19.69
N ALA A 262 25.58 3.44 19.33
CA ALA A 262 24.96 2.21 19.82
C ALA A 262 25.78 0.96 19.46
N LEU A 263 26.39 0.93 18.26
CA LEU A 263 27.29 -0.15 17.87
C LEU A 263 28.58 -0.16 18.69
N LEU A 264 29.18 1.02 18.95
CA LEU A 264 30.37 1.15 19.80
C LEU A 264 30.09 0.74 21.25
N ASP A 265 28.87 1.01 21.72
CA ASP A 265 28.38 0.68 23.05
C ASP A 265 27.72 -0.71 23.14
N ILE A 266 27.78 -1.53 22.09
CA ILE A 266 27.09 -2.84 22.06
C ILE A 266 27.49 -3.72 23.24
N GLY A 267 28.74 -3.62 23.73
CA GLY A 267 29.20 -4.38 24.90
C GLY A 267 28.61 -3.92 26.23
N LYS A 268 28.03 -2.71 26.31
CA LYS A 268 27.25 -2.24 27.46
C LYS A 268 25.82 -2.79 27.43
N VAL A 269 25.29 -3.07 26.24
CA VAL A 269 23.91 -3.56 26.03
C VAL A 269 23.85 -5.08 26.06
N ASN A 270 24.79 -5.75 25.38
CA ASN A 270 24.87 -7.20 25.31
C ASN A 270 26.34 -7.65 25.26
N GLN A 271 26.82 -8.22 26.37
CA GLN A 271 28.20 -8.67 26.50
C GLN A 271 28.56 -9.83 25.56
N GLU A 272 27.60 -10.70 25.21
CA GLU A 272 27.82 -11.84 24.33
C GLU A 272 28.08 -11.39 22.89
N LEU A 273 27.41 -10.32 22.44
CA LEU A 273 27.57 -9.77 21.09
C LEU A 273 28.79 -8.87 20.93
N ALA A 274 29.40 -8.41 22.03
CA ALA A 274 30.53 -7.48 22.00
C ALA A 274 31.71 -7.99 21.17
N LYS A 275 32.11 -9.24 21.40
CA LYS A 275 33.26 -9.84 20.71
C LYS A 275 32.96 -10.14 19.23
N PRO A 276 31.86 -10.84 18.87
CA PRO A 276 31.51 -11.07 17.46
C PRO A 276 31.43 -9.77 16.65
N VAL A 277 30.76 -8.74 17.14
CA VAL A 277 30.63 -7.45 16.43
C VAL A 277 31.98 -6.79 16.23
N LYS A 278 32.83 -6.77 17.27
CA LYS A 278 34.19 -6.21 17.17
C LYS A 278 35.04 -6.95 16.15
N ASP A 279 34.97 -8.27 16.12
CA ASP A 279 35.75 -9.08 15.17
C ASP A 279 35.21 -8.92 13.74
N SER A 280 33.90 -8.82 13.54
CA SER A 280 33.31 -8.49 12.23
C SER A 280 33.75 -7.11 11.71
N LEU A 281 33.80 -6.09 12.56
CA LEU A 281 34.27 -4.76 12.17
C LEU A 281 35.74 -4.75 11.75
N LYS A 282 36.60 -5.56 12.39
CA LYS A 282 38.00 -5.71 11.96
C LYS A 282 38.11 -6.34 10.57
N VAL A 283 37.28 -7.34 10.27
CA VAL A 283 37.26 -7.95 8.93
C VAL A 283 36.85 -6.93 7.86
N LEU A 284 35.87 -6.08 8.16
CA LEU A 284 35.48 -4.98 7.27
C LEU A 284 36.63 -3.98 7.11
N GLU A 285 37.31 -3.62 8.19
CA GLU A 285 38.49 -2.74 8.15
C GLU A 285 39.60 -3.30 7.26
N GLU A 286 39.95 -4.58 7.42
CA GLU A 286 40.94 -5.27 6.57
C GLU A 286 40.50 -5.32 5.09
N CYS A 287 39.20 -5.52 4.83
CA CYS A 287 38.65 -5.50 3.49
C CYS A 287 38.82 -4.12 2.82
N PHE A 288 38.40 -3.04 3.49
CA PHE A 288 38.45 -1.69 2.93
C PHE A 288 39.86 -1.07 2.95
N LYS A 289 40.81 -1.63 3.72
CA LYS A 289 42.24 -1.34 3.54
C LYS A 289 42.80 -1.89 2.23
N LYS A 290 42.24 -3.01 1.74
CA LYS A 290 42.71 -3.72 0.55
C LYS A 290 41.97 -3.32 -0.73
N TYR A 291 40.69 -2.99 -0.62
CA TYR A 291 39.82 -2.68 -1.75
C TYR A 291 39.13 -1.34 -1.52
N SER A 292 39.03 -0.52 -2.58
CA SER A 292 38.24 0.70 -2.49
C SER A 292 36.75 0.38 -2.34
N PRO A 293 35.94 1.27 -1.74
CA PRO A 293 34.50 1.07 -1.59
C PRO A 293 33.78 0.71 -2.90
N GLU A 294 34.20 1.29 -4.03
CA GLU A 294 33.62 1.02 -5.35
C GLU A 294 33.92 -0.40 -5.87
N GLY A 295 34.98 -1.02 -5.35
CA GLY A 295 35.43 -2.38 -5.67
C GLY A 295 34.81 -3.47 -4.79
N VAL A 296 33.98 -3.10 -3.81
CA VAL A 296 33.29 -4.03 -2.90
C VAL A 296 31.80 -4.04 -3.20
N CYS A 297 31.20 -5.23 -3.22
CA CYS A 297 29.77 -5.42 -3.42
C CYS A 297 29.24 -6.47 -2.45
N LEU A 298 28.08 -6.21 -1.83
CA LEU A 298 27.43 -7.15 -0.92
C LEU A 298 26.35 -7.96 -1.62
N SER A 299 26.34 -9.28 -1.43
CA SER A 299 25.18 -10.09 -1.80
C SER A 299 24.05 -9.83 -0.79
N PHE A 300 22.91 -9.32 -1.25
CA PHE A 300 21.81 -8.93 -0.38
C PHE A 300 20.49 -9.50 -0.90
N ASN A 301 20.01 -10.55 -0.23
CA ASN A 301 18.77 -11.25 -0.58
C ASN A 301 17.61 -10.95 0.40
N GLY A 302 17.76 -9.93 1.25
CA GLY A 302 16.78 -9.58 2.28
C GLY A 302 16.78 -10.50 3.51
N GLY A 303 17.66 -11.50 3.57
CA GLY A 303 17.80 -12.37 4.74
C GLY A 303 18.40 -11.65 5.96
N LYS A 304 18.25 -12.26 7.14
CA LYS A 304 18.81 -11.73 8.40
C LYS A 304 20.32 -11.51 8.32
N ASP A 305 21.07 -12.46 7.76
CA ASP A 305 22.53 -12.46 7.79
C ASP A 305 23.11 -11.36 6.91
N CYS A 306 22.59 -11.21 5.68
CA CYS A 306 23.00 -10.12 4.80
C CYS A 306 22.53 -8.75 5.29
N THR A 307 21.43 -8.69 6.05
CA THR A 307 20.95 -7.44 6.68
C THR A 307 21.89 -6.99 7.80
N VAL A 308 22.37 -7.91 8.64
CA VAL A 308 23.39 -7.60 9.65
C VAL A 308 24.68 -7.12 8.97
N LEU A 309 25.15 -7.82 7.93
CA LEU A 309 26.35 -7.43 7.20
C LEU A 309 26.21 -6.07 6.51
N LEU A 310 25.06 -5.80 5.90
CA LEU A 310 24.72 -4.51 5.31
C LEU A 310 24.84 -3.40 6.36
N HIS A 311 24.24 -3.60 7.53
CA HIS A 311 24.23 -2.61 8.60
C HIS A 311 25.64 -2.31 9.14
N LEU A 312 26.43 -3.36 9.41
CA LEU A 312 27.81 -3.21 9.88
C LEU A 312 28.72 -2.53 8.84
N THR A 313 28.56 -2.90 7.56
CA THR A 313 29.32 -2.30 6.46
C THR A 313 28.98 -0.83 6.30
N TYR A 314 27.69 -0.51 6.36
CA TYR A 314 27.22 0.87 6.30
C TYR A 314 27.79 1.72 7.44
N LEU A 315 27.71 1.24 8.68
CA LEU A 315 28.22 1.98 9.84
C LEU A 315 29.74 2.17 9.79
N TYR A 316 30.48 1.16 9.33
CA TYR A 316 31.92 1.29 9.08
C TYR A 316 32.22 2.41 8.07
N LEU A 317 31.54 2.41 6.92
CA LEU A 317 31.75 3.43 5.89
C LEU A 317 31.33 4.83 6.36
N ALA A 318 30.24 4.94 7.12
CA ALA A 318 29.78 6.21 7.67
C ALA A 318 30.80 6.81 8.67
N LYS A 319 31.47 5.95 9.44
CA LYS A 319 32.54 6.33 10.37
C LYS A 319 33.80 6.81 9.63
N GLU A 320 34.22 6.09 8.60
CA GLU A 320 35.47 6.39 7.88
C GLU A 320 35.30 7.52 6.83
N TYR A 321 34.09 7.74 6.32
CA TYR A 321 33.77 8.74 5.30
C TYR A 321 32.61 9.67 5.71
N PRO A 322 32.75 10.48 6.78
CA PRO A 322 31.64 11.25 7.37
C PRO A 322 31.10 12.36 6.45
N GLU A 323 31.94 12.96 5.60
CA GLU A 323 31.53 14.06 4.71
C GLU A 323 31.08 13.60 3.32
N ASN A 324 31.60 12.48 2.83
CA ASN A 324 31.32 11.97 1.48
C ASN A 324 31.30 10.45 1.46
N MET A 325 30.26 9.88 2.06
CA MET A 325 30.08 8.44 2.15
C MET A 325 29.85 7.84 0.75
N PRO A 326 30.67 6.85 0.32
CA PRO A 326 30.46 6.18 -0.96
C PRO A 326 29.17 5.37 -0.95
N LYS A 327 28.50 5.27 -2.11
CA LYS A 327 27.33 4.40 -2.24
C LYS A 327 27.75 2.95 -2.15
N LEU A 328 27.12 2.22 -1.23
CA LEU A 328 27.35 0.80 -1.05
C LEU A 328 26.62 0.02 -2.15
N LYS A 329 27.37 -0.78 -2.91
CA LYS A 329 26.84 -1.66 -3.94
C LYS A 329 26.26 -2.92 -3.33
N VAL A 330 25.04 -3.26 -3.72
CA VAL A 330 24.38 -4.50 -3.34
C VAL A 330 23.97 -5.27 -4.58
N LEU A 331 24.30 -6.56 -4.62
CA LEU A 331 23.93 -7.50 -5.66
C LEU A 331 22.69 -8.27 -5.21
N TYR A 332 21.61 -8.15 -5.97
CA TYR A 332 20.41 -8.98 -5.82
C TYR A 332 20.20 -9.83 -7.06
N VAL A 333 19.93 -11.11 -6.87
CA VAL A 333 19.63 -12.04 -7.96
C VAL A 333 18.16 -12.44 -7.86
N HIS A 334 17.36 -12.04 -8.85
CA HIS A 334 15.94 -12.34 -8.91
C HIS A 334 15.72 -13.83 -9.16
N SER A 335 14.93 -14.45 -8.27
CA SER A 335 14.34 -15.76 -8.49
C SER A 335 12.93 -15.57 -9.05
N LYS A 336 12.49 -16.40 -10.00
CA LYS A 336 11.09 -16.37 -10.48
C LYS A 336 10.06 -16.74 -9.40
N GLN A 337 10.51 -17.17 -8.23
CA GLN A 337 9.70 -17.57 -7.08
C GLN A 337 9.95 -16.67 -5.84
N SER A 338 10.50 -15.45 -6.00
CA SER A 338 10.62 -14.53 -4.87
C SER A 338 9.24 -14.14 -4.32
N PHE A 339 9.15 -14.10 -3.00
CA PHE A 339 7.99 -13.54 -2.30
C PHE A 339 7.94 -12.02 -2.51
N PRO A 340 6.77 -11.42 -2.82
CA PRO A 340 6.63 -9.97 -2.98
C PRO A 340 7.17 -9.16 -1.80
N GLU A 341 7.06 -9.70 -0.59
CA GLU A 341 7.53 -9.10 0.66
C GLU A 341 9.06 -8.93 0.68
N ILE A 342 9.81 -9.83 0.04
CA ILE A 342 11.27 -9.71 -0.09
C ILE A 342 11.62 -8.57 -1.03
N GLU A 343 10.87 -8.40 -2.11
CA GLU A 343 11.09 -7.30 -3.06
C GLU A 343 10.73 -5.95 -2.44
N GLU A 344 9.66 -5.90 -1.65
CA GLU A 344 9.31 -4.72 -0.85
C GLU A 344 10.41 -4.40 0.17
N PHE A 345 10.88 -5.39 0.93
CA PHE A 345 11.96 -5.22 1.90
C PHE A 345 13.27 -4.75 1.25
N LEU A 346 13.61 -5.28 0.07
CA LEU A 346 14.76 -4.86 -0.72
C LEU A 346 14.63 -3.39 -1.12
N ASN A 347 13.48 -2.99 -1.67
CA ASN A 347 13.22 -1.61 -2.07
C ASN A 347 13.30 -0.63 -0.90
N LEU A 348 12.71 -1.00 0.25
CA LEU A 348 12.82 -0.22 1.49
C LEU A 348 14.26 -0.10 1.96
N SER A 349 15.05 -1.18 1.87
CA SER A 349 16.47 -1.18 2.25
C SER A 349 17.31 -0.30 1.33
N VAL A 350 17.10 -0.37 0.00
CA VAL A 350 17.79 0.48 -0.97
C VAL A 350 17.55 1.96 -0.69
N GLN A 351 16.31 2.33 -0.40
CA GLN A 351 15.96 3.71 -0.03
C GLN A 351 16.58 4.11 1.31
N ARG A 352 16.44 3.26 2.33
CA ARG A 352 16.89 3.54 3.71
C ARG A 352 18.41 3.75 3.80
N TYR A 353 19.18 2.95 3.09
CA TYR A 353 20.65 2.98 3.14
C TYR A 353 21.28 3.70 1.93
N ASN A 354 20.47 4.27 1.02
CA ASN A 354 20.93 4.91 -0.23
C ASN A 354 21.87 4.01 -1.06
N LEU A 355 21.45 2.76 -1.28
CA LEU A 355 22.26 1.72 -1.91
C LEU A 355 22.29 1.86 -3.44
N GLU A 356 23.37 1.36 -4.04
CA GLU A 356 23.42 1.08 -5.48
C GLU A 356 23.02 -0.39 -5.71
N LEU A 357 21.79 -0.61 -6.16
CA LEU A 357 21.27 -1.95 -6.44
C LEU A 357 21.71 -2.43 -7.82
N LEU A 358 22.47 -3.52 -7.85
CA LEU A 358 22.80 -4.29 -9.04
C LEU A 358 21.86 -5.51 -9.08
N SER A 359 20.88 -5.50 -9.97
CA SER A 359 19.91 -6.58 -10.12
C SER A 359 20.24 -7.47 -11.33
N TYR A 360 20.17 -8.78 -11.12
CA TYR A 360 20.31 -9.78 -12.18
C TYR A 360 19.18 -10.78 -12.13
N GLU A 361 18.61 -11.14 -13.28
CA GLU A 361 17.72 -12.30 -13.36
C GLU A 361 18.55 -13.59 -13.31
N GLN A 362 18.16 -14.56 -12.49
CA GLN A 362 18.83 -15.85 -12.49
C GLN A 362 18.84 -16.46 -13.91
N PRO A 363 20.00 -16.86 -14.45
CA PRO A 363 20.01 -17.77 -15.58
C PRO A 363 19.43 -19.11 -15.13
N HIS A 364 18.52 -19.69 -15.92
CA HIS A 364 17.90 -20.99 -15.67
C HIS A 364 18.91 -21.99 -15.07
N TYR A 365 18.58 -22.54 -13.89
CA TYR A 365 19.37 -23.46 -13.04
C TYR A 365 20.02 -24.68 -13.75
N GLN A 366 19.87 -24.85 -15.06
CA GLN A 366 20.37 -25.98 -15.83
C GLN A 366 21.90 -26.05 -16.00
N ARG A 367 22.68 -25.00 -15.72
CA ARG A 367 24.15 -25.04 -15.94
C ARG A 367 25.01 -25.30 -14.71
N ALA A 368 24.52 -25.05 -13.50
CA ALA A 368 25.34 -25.22 -12.29
C ALA A 368 25.37 -26.66 -11.76
N TYR A 369 24.39 -27.50 -12.13
CA TYR A 369 24.26 -28.88 -11.65
C TYR A 369 24.21 -29.94 -12.77
N ALA A 370 24.60 -29.60 -14.01
CA ALA A 370 24.63 -30.56 -15.11
C ALA A 370 25.82 -31.54 -14.97
N THR A 371 25.68 -32.54 -14.11
CA THR A 371 26.58 -33.71 -14.01
C THR A 371 26.05 -34.92 -14.78
N GLN A 372 25.37 -34.72 -15.91
CA GLN A 372 25.02 -35.83 -16.82
C GLN A 372 25.16 -35.44 -18.30
N PRO A 373 25.68 -36.35 -19.15
CA PRO A 373 25.84 -36.09 -20.57
C PRO A 373 24.48 -35.99 -21.26
N LEU A 374 24.36 -35.02 -22.17
CA LEU A 374 23.14 -34.76 -22.94
C LEU A 374 22.71 -36.03 -23.71
N PRO A 375 21.40 -36.39 -23.68
CA PRO A 375 20.90 -37.48 -24.50
C PRO A 375 20.99 -37.09 -25.99
N THR A 376 21.44 -38.04 -26.79
CA THR A 376 21.59 -37.91 -28.25
C THR A 376 20.23 -37.56 -28.87
N PRO A 377 20.13 -36.51 -29.70
CA PRO A 377 18.84 -36.10 -30.26
C PRO A 377 18.33 -37.17 -31.22
N HIS A 378 17.16 -37.74 -30.91
CA HIS A 378 16.38 -38.52 -31.86
C HIS A 378 15.88 -37.59 -32.97
N LYS A 379 16.22 -37.92 -34.22
CA LYS A 379 15.57 -37.32 -35.40
C LYS A 379 14.09 -37.69 -35.37
N LEU A 380 13.24 -36.69 -35.16
CA LEU A 380 11.83 -36.79 -35.56
C LEU A 380 11.79 -36.61 -37.08
N ASN A 381 11.50 -37.71 -37.78
CA ASN A 381 10.94 -37.65 -39.12
C ASN A 381 9.42 -37.54 -38.98
N LEU A 382 8.88 -36.49 -39.61
CA LEU A 382 7.47 -36.11 -39.80
C LEU A 382 6.74 -35.54 -38.58
#